data_AF-A0A8B8PBA5-F1
#
_entry.id   AF-A0A8B8PBA5-F1
#
_cell.length_a   1.000
_cell.length_b   1.000
_cell.length_c   1.000
_cell.angle_alpha   90.00
_cell.angle_beta   90.00
_cell.angle_gamma   90.00
#
_symmetry.space_group_name_H-M   'P 1'
#
loop_
_entity.id
_entity.type
_entity.pdbx_description
1 polymer ?
#
loop_
_entity_poly.entity_id
_entity_poly.type
_entity_poly.pdbx_seq_one_letter_code
_entity_poly.pdbx_strand_id
1 'polypeptide(L)'
;MSTALIRVREEEAGLGSPAKEKAATRGLYSGRWPLLLWRLRHPLCGAASKLRLLSCVVVLGLFLLVGSRLNSFMGWNFHHPSSVSSPSRGGYTVLINTWNQNNHFKQIVGHYASCAGTHAIRVIWSQSGPPQEKLKSHLNEVVASKSHKHDFKFDIISDGTMISRFRPSGDIRTDAVFSVDDDVIIPCPTLDFAFTVWQSAPSTMVGFVPRAHLPEAEINGVPYYKYEGWWPVWRKGTYSMILAQAAFFHRKYLDMYTSIMPSTVYDYLIRERICEDVAMSLLIANASGSPPIWVKGKTYKIGTSGTSRLEGQTDRRSRCLNELLSLYETVPLMHTNVKAVDARQEWFW
;
A
#
# COMPACT_ATOMS: atom_id res chain seq x y z
N MET A 1 30.07 21.97 55.72
CA MET A 1 29.44 22.00 57.06
C MET A 1 28.29 22.98 56.99
N SER A 2 27.08 22.47 56.72
CA SER A 2 26.04 22.17 57.73
C SER A 2 25.30 23.45 58.13
N THR A 3 24.18 23.74 57.49
CA THR A 3 22.79 23.28 57.72
C THR A 3 22.01 24.31 58.54
N ALA A 4 21.00 24.89 57.93
CA ALA A 4 19.91 25.55 58.63
C ALA A 4 18.58 25.08 58.01
N LEU A 5 17.79 24.42 58.85
CA LEU A 5 16.36 24.15 58.68
C LEU A 5 15.59 25.48 58.77
N ILE A 6 14.44 25.59 58.10
CA ILE A 6 13.11 25.69 58.73
C ILE A 6 12.02 26.02 57.69
N ARG A 7 11.00 25.16 57.73
CA ARG A 7 9.54 25.25 57.48
C ARG A 7 8.88 26.55 56.99
N VAL A 8 7.90 26.29 56.12
CA VAL A 8 6.92 27.11 55.38
C VAL A 8 5.81 27.74 56.23
N ARG A 9 5.29 28.90 55.80
CA ARG A 9 3.92 29.39 56.04
C ARG A 9 3.38 30.22 54.83
N GLU A 10 2.07 30.04 54.57
CA GLU A 10 1.00 30.78 53.80
C GLU A 10 1.40 32.04 52.99
N GLU A 11 0.79 32.43 51.86
CA GLU A 11 -0.63 32.52 51.49
C GLU A 11 -0.80 32.84 49.97
N GLU A 12 -2.06 32.91 49.52
CA GLU A 12 -2.60 32.98 48.15
C GLU A 12 -2.10 34.07 47.17
N ALA A 13 -2.22 33.78 45.85
CA ALA A 13 -3.05 34.55 44.91
C ALA A 13 -2.97 33.95 43.48
N GLY A 14 -4.11 33.84 42.82
CA GLY A 14 -4.30 33.03 41.61
C GLY A 14 -3.97 33.65 40.26
N LEU A 15 -4.05 32.82 39.22
CA LEU A 15 -4.78 33.13 37.98
C LEU A 15 -4.99 31.84 37.18
N GLY A 16 -6.24 31.63 36.74
CA GLY A 16 -6.71 30.41 36.09
C GLY A 16 -6.32 30.25 34.62
N SER A 17 -6.40 29.01 34.15
CA SER A 17 -6.38 28.65 32.73
C SER A 17 -7.54 27.68 32.43
N PRO A 18 -8.29 27.85 31.33
CA PRO A 18 -9.67 27.38 31.17
C PRO A 18 -9.73 25.94 30.61
N ALA A 19 -9.30 24.96 31.42
CA ALA A 19 -9.38 23.54 31.02
C ALA A 19 -10.01 22.63 32.08
N LYS A 20 -10.45 23.15 33.24
CA LYS A 20 -11.03 22.36 34.34
C LYS A 20 -12.56 22.46 34.51
N GLU A 21 -13.28 23.15 33.62
CA GLU A 21 -14.72 23.39 33.78
C GLU A 21 -15.65 22.40 33.04
N LYS A 22 -15.12 21.38 32.34
CA LYS A 22 -15.98 20.38 31.65
C LYS A 22 -15.93 18.96 32.22
N ALA A 23 -15.32 18.77 33.40
CA ALA A 23 -15.24 17.47 34.07
C ALA A 23 -16.00 17.40 35.42
N ALA A 24 -16.86 18.37 35.73
CA ALA A 24 -17.55 18.47 37.02
C ALA A 24 -19.09 18.55 36.88
N THR A 25 -19.71 17.71 36.05
CA THR A 25 -21.15 17.45 36.11
C THR A 25 -21.45 15.98 35.86
N ARG A 26 -20.97 15.10 36.75
CA ARG A 26 -21.55 13.77 36.98
C ARG A 26 -21.54 13.48 38.47
N GLY A 27 -22.46 14.14 39.18
CA GLY A 27 -22.84 13.76 40.54
C GLY A 27 -23.66 12.48 40.50
N LEU A 28 -23.25 11.53 41.34
CA LEU A 28 -24.00 10.32 41.66
C LEU A 28 -25.36 10.69 42.26
N TYR A 29 -26.43 10.08 41.78
CA TYR A 29 -27.59 9.77 42.61
C TYR A 29 -27.95 8.30 42.46
N SER A 30 -27.83 7.63 43.59
CA SER A 30 -28.26 6.26 43.86
C SER A 30 -29.77 6.11 43.68
N GLY A 31 -30.18 5.09 42.94
CA GLY A 31 -31.59 4.67 42.86
C GLY A 31 -31.67 3.19 42.50
N ARG A 32 -31.74 2.33 43.51
CA ARG A 32 -32.09 0.90 43.37
C ARG A 32 -33.47 0.78 42.72
N TRP A 33 -33.56 0.18 41.53
CA TRP A 33 -34.83 -0.35 41.01
C TRP A 33 -34.64 -1.81 40.60
N PRO A 34 -35.52 -2.72 41.08
CA PRO A 34 -35.36 -4.16 40.94
C PRO A 34 -35.83 -4.69 39.57
N LEU A 35 -35.24 -5.82 39.18
CA LEU A 35 -35.73 -6.71 38.13
C LEU A 35 -37.17 -7.16 38.45
N LEU A 36 -38.17 -6.65 37.72
CA LEU A 36 -39.50 -7.28 37.67
C LEU A 36 -40.05 -7.28 36.24
N LEU A 37 -40.05 -8.50 35.70
CA LEU A 37 -40.82 -9.05 34.58
C LEU A 37 -42.10 -8.26 34.25
N TRP A 38 -42.11 -7.59 33.10
CA TRP A 38 -43.36 -7.22 32.46
C TRP A 38 -43.77 -8.32 31.49
N ARG A 39 -44.76 -9.12 31.90
CA ARG A 39 -45.47 -10.08 31.07
C ARG A 39 -46.03 -9.36 29.85
N LEU A 40 -45.68 -9.87 28.66
CA LEU A 40 -46.42 -9.62 27.42
C LEU A 40 -47.91 -9.92 27.64
N ARG A 41 -48.72 -8.86 27.70
CA ARG A 41 -50.16 -8.94 27.45
C ARG A 41 -50.42 -8.25 26.11
N HIS A 42 -50.62 -9.07 25.08
CA HIS A 42 -51.15 -8.65 23.79
C HIS A 42 -52.51 -7.96 23.97
N PRO A 43 -52.77 -6.82 23.31
CA PRO A 43 -54.13 -6.46 22.97
C PRO A 43 -54.45 -7.03 21.59
N LEU A 44 -55.40 -7.97 21.59
CA LEU A 44 -56.54 -8.04 20.68
C LEU A 44 -56.24 -7.95 19.17
N CYS A 45 -56.28 -9.13 18.56
CA CYS A 45 -56.74 -9.38 17.18
C CYS A 45 -57.88 -8.43 16.79
N GLY A 46 -57.56 -7.40 16.00
CA GLY A 46 -58.51 -6.68 15.16
C GLY A 46 -58.18 -6.96 13.69
N ALA A 47 -59.19 -7.29 12.88
CA ALA A 47 -59.05 -7.58 11.45
C ALA A 47 -58.26 -6.51 10.66
N ALA A 48 -58.18 -5.29 11.18
CA ALA A 48 -57.43 -4.17 10.62
C ALA A 48 -55.89 -4.37 10.57
N SER A 49 -55.28 -5.11 11.50
CA SER A 49 -53.81 -5.33 11.47
C SER A 49 -53.40 -6.33 10.39
N LYS A 50 -54.21 -7.37 10.18
CA LYS A 50 -54.04 -8.33 9.08
C LYS A 50 -54.26 -7.67 7.71
N LEU A 51 -55.23 -6.76 7.61
CA LEU A 51 -55.51 -6.02 6.37
C LEU A 51 -54.38 -5.05 6.00
N ARG A 52 -53.77 -4.38 6.98
CA ARG A 52 -52.59 -3.52 6.77
C ARG A 52 -51.35 -4.33 6.35
N LEU A 53 -51.14 -5.50 6.97
CA LEU A 53 -50.02 -6.38 6.60
C LEU A 53 -50.18 -6.93 5.17
N LEU A 54 -51.39 -7.37 4.81
CA LEU A 54 -51.74 -7.81 3.45
C LEU A 54 -51.54 -6.69 2.42
N SER A 55 -51.98 -5.46 2.74
CA SER A 55 -51.76 -4.30 1.88
C SER A 55 -50.27 -4.03 1.66
N CYS A 56 -49.44 -4.11 2.70
CA CYS A 56 -47.99 -3.93 2.56
C CYS A 56 -47.36 -5.03 1.69
N VAL A 57 -47.76 -6.29 1.86
CA VAL A 57 -47.24 -7.42 1.05
C VAL A 57 -47.64 -7.28 -0.41
N VAL A 58 -48.88 -6.85 -0.70
CA VAL A 58 -49.36 -6.64 -2.08
C VAL A 58 -48.61 -5.47 -2.73
N VAL A 59 -48.40 -4.36 -2.01
CA VAL A 59 -47.63 -3.22 -2.52
C VAL A 59 -46.18 -3.63 -2.80
N LEU A 60 -45.53 -4.36 -1.88
CA LEU A 60 -44.16 -4.85 -2.07
C LEU A 60 -44.06 -5.83 -3.26
N GLY A 61 -45.05 -6.71 -3.41
CA GLY A 61 -45.16 -7.62 -4.55
C GLY A 61 -45.33 -6.88 -5.88
N LEU A 62 -46.15 -5.83 -5.91
CA LEU A 62 -46.33 -4.99 -7.10
C LEU A 62 -45.05 -4.22 -7.45
N PHE A 63 -44.32 -3.69 -6.46
CA PHE A 63 -43.02 -3.04 -6.70
C PHE A 63 -41.98 -4.02 -7.26
N LEU A 64 -41.93 -5.26 -6.79
CA LEU A 64 -41.03 -6.29 -7.31
C LEU A 64 -41.43 -6.75 -8.73
N LEU A 65 -42.73 -6.83 -9.03
CA LEU A 65 -43.22 -7.17 -10.37
C LEU A 65 -42.97 -6.04 -11.39
N VAL A 66 -43.12 -4.78 -10.99
CA VAL A 66 -42.80 -3.62 -11.85
C VAL A 66 -41.30 -3.45 -12.01
N GLY A 67 -40.51 -3.59 -10.93
CA GLY A 67 -39.05 -3.52 -10.98
C GLY A 67 -38.42 -4.62 -11.85
N SER A 68 -38.95 -5.85 -11.81
CA SER A 68 -38.46 -6.95 -12.66
C SER A 68 -38.78 -6.76 -14.15
N ARG A 69 -39.87 -6.04 -14.48
CA ARG A 69 -40.27 -5.74 -15.87
C ARG A 69 -39.57 -4.52 -16.45
N LEU A 70 -39.11 -3.57 -15.62
CA LEU A 70 -38.33 -2.40 -16.06
C LEU A 70 -36.91 -2.75 -16.53
N ASN A 71 -36.36 -3.87 -16.06
CA ASN A 71 -35.00 -4.31 -16.43
C ASN A 71 -34.88 -4.63 -17.94
N SER A 72 -35.97 -5.06 -18.58
CA SER A 72 -36.02 -5.31 -20.02
C SER A 72 -36.31 -4.07 -20.88
N PHE A 73 -36.87 -2.99 -20.31
CA PHE A 73 -37.17 -1.77 -21.08
C PHE A 73 -35.97 -0.83 -21.18
N MET A 74 -35.06 -0.84 -20.21
CA MET A 74 -33.87 0.02 -20.23
C MET A 74 -32.74 -0.52 -21.13
N GLY A 75 -32.91 -1.65 -21.82
CA GLY A 75 -31.89 -2.17 -22.74
C GLY A 75 -30.58 -2.58 -22.07
N TRP A 76 -30.62 -2.94 -20.79
CA TRP A 76 -29.45 -3.44 -20.06
C TRP A 76 -29.19 -4.88 -20.49
N ASN A 77 -28.60 -5.04 -21.67
CA ASN A 77 -27.83 -6.23 -21.96
C ASN A 77 -26.69 -6.25 -20.95
N PHE A 78 -26.86 -7.02 -19.87
CA PHE A 78 -25.74 -7.48 -19.05
C PHE A 78 -24.90 -8.41 -19.94
N HIS A 79 -24.12 -7.80 -20.83
CA HIS A 79 -22.88 -8.40 -21.24
C HIS A 79 -22.11 -8.61 -19.94
N HIS A 80 -21.80 -9.87 -19.62
CA HIS A 80 -20.68 -10.15 -18.73
C HIS A 80 -19.56 -9.19 -19.13
N PRO A 81 -18.95 -8.45 -18.18
CA PRO A 81 -17.86 -7.55 -18.51
C PRO A 81 -16.79 -8.43 -19.15
N SER A 82 -16.82 -8.43 -20.48
CA SER A 82 -15.73 -8.89 -21.30
C SER A 82 -14.62 -8.01 -20.82
N SER A 83 -13.67 -8.65 -20.16
CA SER A 83 -12.51 -8.03 -19.56
C SER A 83 -12.08 -6.87 -20.45
N VAL A 84 -11.99 -5.67 -19.87
CA VAL A 84 -11.26 -4.56 -20.47
C VAL A 84 -9.79 -4.97 -20.42
N SER A 85 -9.47 -5.97 -21.22
CA SER A 85 -8.16 -6.53 -21.52
C SER A 85 -8.16 -6.56 -23.03
N SER A 86 -8.07 -5.39 -23.64
CA SER A 86 -7.43 -5.35 -24.95
C SER A 86 -5.94 -5.27 -24.63
N PRO A 87 -5.18 -6.38 -24.77
CA PRO A 87 -3.77 -6.44 -24.42
C PRO A 87 -2.96 -5.85 -25.56
N SER A 88 -3.30 -4.65 -26.05
CA SER A 88 -2.53 -4.01 -27.11
C SER A 88 -1.08 -3.71 -26.66
N ARG A 89 -0.76 -3.84 -25.36
CA ARG A 89 0.59 -3.73 -24.79
C ARG A 89 1.09 -4.95 -23.99
N GLY A 90 0.42 -6.11 -24.05
CA GLY A 90 0.87 -7.33 -23.36
C GLY A 90 0.68 -7.34 -21.83
N GLY A 91 1.33 -8.29 -21.15
CA GLY A 91 1.32 -8.45 -19.67
C GLY A 91 2.50 -7.78 -18.98
N TYR A 92 2.76 -8.14 -17.72
CA TYR A 92 3.87 -7.61 -16.92
C TYR A 92 4.76 -8.69 -16.32
N THR A 93 6.00 -8.32 -15.99
CA THR A 93 6.93 -9.17 -15.25
C THR A 93 6.85 -8.86 -13.76
N VAL A 94 6.65 -9.88 -12.93
CA VAL A 94 6.68 -9.75 -11.46
C VAL A 94 8.11 -9.97 -10.98
N LEU A 95 8.66 -8.98 -10.30
CA LEU A 95 10.02 -8.96 -9.75
C LEU A 95 9.94 -9.07 -8.22
N ILE A 96 10.18 -10.28 -7.71
CA ILE A 96 10.04 -10.61 -6.29
C ILE A 96 11.42 -10.54 -5.64
N ASN A 97 11.60 -9.62 -4.70
CA ASN A 97 12.82 -9.52 -3.89
C ASN A 97 12.71 -10.42 -2.66
N THR A 98 13.58 -11.43 -2.53
CA THR A 98 13.55 -12.36 -1.40
C THR A 98 14.91 -12.56 -0.73
N TRP A 99 14.88 -12.57 0.60
CA TRP A 99 16.06 -12.77 1.45
C TRP A 99 15.92 -13.96 2.40
N ASN A 100 14.78 -14.66 2.35
CA ASN A 100 14.51 -15.78 3.24
C ASN A 100 13.73 -16.91 2.54
N GLN A 101 14.05 -18.16 2.88
CA GLN A 101 13.49 -19.37 2.29
C GLN A 101 12.18 -19.82 2.98
N ASN A 102 11.38 -18.87 3.44
CA ASN A 102 10.20 -19.17 4.26
C ASN A 102 9.06 -19.79 3.44
N ASN A 103 8.15 -20.49 4.11
CA ASN A 103 6.95 -21.02 3.46
C ASN A 103 6.06 -19.90 2.85
N HIS A 104 6.12 -18.67 3.38
CA HIS A 104 5.42 -17.51 2.83
C HIS A 104 5.89 -17.16 1.40
N PHE A 105 7.19 -17.27 1.13
CA PHE A 105 7.75 -16.99 -0.19
C PHE A 105 7.14 -17.91 -1.27
N LYS A 106 6.93 -19.20 -0.96
CA LYS A 106 6.27 -20.13 -1.89
C LYS A 106 4.84 -19.75 -2.20
N GLN A 107 4.09 -19.31 -1.18
CA GLN A 107 2.71 -18.84 -1.35
C GLN A 107 2.66 -17.59 -2.24
N ILE A 108 3.62 -16.68 -2.08
CA ILE A 108 3.70 -15.45 -2.87
C ILE A 108 4.00 -15.72 -4.34
N VAL A 109 4.98 -16.57 -4.64
CA VAL A 109 5.27 -16.98 -6.03
C VAL A 109 4.05 -17.66 -6.65
N GLY A 110 3.43 -18.60 -5.93
CA GLY A 110 2.23 -19.29 -6.40
C GLY A 110 1.03 -18.37 -6.61
N HIS A 111 0.88 -17.32 -5.79
CA HIS A 111 -0.15 -16.30 -5.92
C HIS A 111 0.06 -15.47 -7.19
N TYR A 112 1.25 -14.90 -7.39
CA TYR A 112 1.51 -14.06 -8.57
C TYR A 112 1.51 -14.85 -9.88
N ALA A 113 1.85 -16.15 -9.84
CA ALA A 113 1.68 -17.08 -10.95
C ALA A 113 0.21 -17.41 -11.24
N SER A 114 -0.74 -17.06 -10.37
CA SER A 114 -2.17 -17.24 -10.64
C SER A 114 -2.84 -16.01 -11.27
N CYS A 115 -2.15 -14.86 -11.31
CA CYS A 115 -2.71 -13.64 -11.87
C CYS A 115 -2.60 -13.63 -13.40
N ALA A 116 -3.71 -13.34 -14.08
CA ALA A 116 -3.81 -13.41 -15.55
C ALA A 116 -2.88 -12.42 -16.27
N GLY A 117 -2.60 -11.25 -15.68
CA GLY A 117 -1.69 -10.26 -16.26
C GLY A 117 -0.20 -10.61 -16.15
N THR A 118 0.16 -11.62 -15.34
CA THR A 118 1.57 -12.02 -15.13
C THR A 118 2.11 -12.76 -16.35
N HIS A 119 3.07 -12.16 -17.05
CA HIS A 119 3.77 -12.80 -18.17
C HIS A 119 4.98 -13.61 -17.72
N ALA A 120 5.78 -13.03 -16.82
CA ALA A 120 6.99 -13.63 -16.29
C ALA A 120 7.14 -13.35 -14.80
N ILE A 121 7.89 -14.20 -14.10
CA ILE A 121 8.22 -14.05 -12.69
C ILE A 121 9.73 -14.19 -12.53
N ARG A 122 10.33 -13.17 -11.93
CA ARG A 122 11.76 -13.07 -11.66
C ARG A 122 11.96 -13.00 -10.16
N VAL A 123 12.59 -14.04 -9.61
CA VAL A 123 12.94 -14.08 -8.19
C VAL A 123 14.36 -13.56 -8.05
N ILE A 124 14.49 -12.39 -7.44
CA ILE A 124 15.76 -11.82 -7.05
C ILE A 124 16.22 -12.50 -5.77
N TRP A 125 17.32 -13.26 -5.89
CA TRP A 125 17.87 -14.06 -4.81
C TRP A 125 19.13 -13.39 -4.24
N SER A 126 18.96 -12.68 -3.13
CA SER A 126 20.04 -11.92 -2.47
C SER A 126 20.63 -12.62 -1.24
N GLN A 127 20.42 -13.92 -1.07
CA GLN A 127 20.97 -14.69 0.05
C GLN A 127 22.38 -15.20 -0.24
N SER A 128 23.19 -15.40 0.81
CA SER A 128 24.48 -16.09 0.71
C SER A 128 24.27 -17.53 0.21
N GLY A 129 24.79 -17.82 -0.99
CA GLY A 129 24.70 -19.13 -1.63
C GLY A 129 23.44 -19.31 -2.50
N PRO A 130 23.46 -20.29 -3.43
CA PRO A 130 22.36 -20.51 -4.36
C PRO A 130 21.10 -21.05 -3.64
N PRO A 131 19.90 -20.85 -4.22
CA PRO A 131 18.69 -21.46 -3.70
C PRO A 131 18.82 -22.99 -3.69
N GLN A 132 18.28 -23.63 -2.65
CA GLN A 132 18.23 -25.09 -2.58
C GLN A 132 17.52 -25.67 -3.80
N GLU A 133 18.04 -26.74 -4.38
CA GLU A 133 17.47 -27.33 -5.59
C GLU A 133 16.03 -27.81 -5.37
N LYS A 134 15.73 -28.33 -4.17
CA LYS A 134 14.36 -28.69 -3.76
C LYS A 134 13.40 -27.50 -3.82
N LEU A 135 13.86 -26.30 -3.45
CA LEU A 135 13.05 -25.08 -3.51
C LEU A 135 12.80 -24.67 -4.96
N LYS A 136 13.84 -24.71 -5.82
CA LYS A 136 13.71 -24.40 -7.25
C LYS A 136 12.73 -25.35 -7.92
N SER A 137 12.89 -26.66 -7.74
CA SER A 137 12.01 -27.67 -8.34
C SER A 137 10.56 -27.51 -7.90
N HIS A 138 10.32 -27.27 -6.60
CA HIS A 138 8.98 -27.03 -6.09
C HIS A 138 8.35 -25.77 -6.70
N LEU A 139 9.09 -24.68 -6.83
CA LEU A 139 8.56 -23.44 -7.42
C LEU A 139 8.33 -23.56 -8.92
N ASN A 140 9.21 -24.26 -9.64
CA ASN A 140 9.00 -24.61 -11.04
C ASN A 140 7.69 -25.39 -11.22
N GLU A 141 7.44 -26.40 -10.37
CA GLU A 141 6.20 -27.19 -10.39
C GLU A 141 4.98 -26.33 -10.05
N VAL A 142 5.05 -25.49 -9.01
CA VAL A 142 3.96 -24.59 -8.62
C VAL A 142 3.61 -23.63 -9.76
N VAL A 143 4.60 -23.03 -10.42
CA VAL A 143 4.38 -22.12 -11.55
C VAL A 143 3.86 -22.87 -12.77
N ALA A 144 4.42 -24.04 -13.09
CA ALA A 144 3.98 -24.87 -14.22
C ALA A 144 2.57 -25.45 -14.03
N SER A 145 2.12 -25.63 -12.79
CA SER A 145 0.76 -26.09 -12.47
C SER A 145 -0.32 -25.03 -12.72
N LYS A 146 0.07 -23.77 -12.95
CA LYS A 146 -0.88 -22.69 -13.21
C LYS A 146 -1.34 -22.71 -14.66
N SER A 147 -2.54 -22.20 -14.90
CA SER A 147 -3.22 -22.24 -16.19
C SER A 147 -2.47 -21.50 -17.30
N HIS A 148 -1.58 -20.57 -16.95
CA HIS A 148 -0.80 -19.79 -17.91
C HIS A 148 0.67 -20.23 -17.88
N LYS A 149 1.29 -20.31 -19.06
CA LYS A 149 2.73 -20.57 -19.18
C LYS A 149 3.47 -19.28 -18.84
N HIS A 150 4.13 -19.25 -17.69
CA HIS A 150 4.95 -18.13 -17.25
C HIS A 150 6.43 -18.41 -17.49
N ASP A 151 7.19 -17.40 -17.93
CA ASP A 151 8.64 -17.44 -17.86
C ASP A 151 9.07 -17.24 -16.40
N PHE A 152 9.64 -18.27 -15.77
CA PHE A 152 10.06 -18.23 -14.37
C PHE A 152 11.55 -18.45 -14.24
N LYS A 153 12.23 -17.51 -13.58
CA LYS A 153 13.67 -17.54 -13.43
C LYS A 153 14.11 -16.99 -12.07
N PHE A 154 15.17 -17.60 -11.53
CA PHE A 154 15.95 -17.04 -10.42
C PHE A 154 17.07 -16.17 -10.95
N ASP A 155 17.16 -14.96 -10.44
CA ASP A 155 18.27 -14.04 -10.60
C ASP A 155 19.14 -14.13 -9.34
N ILE A 156 20.16 -14.98 -9.41
CA ILE A 156 21.08 -15.22 -8.29
C ILE A 156 22.10 -14.09 -8.25
N ILE A 157 22.09 -13.35 -7.16
CA ILE A 157 22.99 -12.23 -6.93
C ILE A 157 24.12 -12.71 -6.03
N SER A 158 25.35 -12.70 -6.55
CA SER A 158 26.54 -13.16 -5.84
C SER A 158 27.00 -12.23 -4.72
N ASP A 159 26.60 -10.95 -4.72
CA ASP A 159 27.06 -9.94 -3.76
C ASP A 159 26.20 -9.80 -2.49
N GLY A 160 25.01 -10.42 -2.45
CA GLY A 160 24.10 -10.38 -1.31
C GLY A 160 23.63 -8.97 -0.90
N THR A 161 23.71 -7.97 -1.78
CA THR A 161 23.30 -6.60 -1.47
C THR A 161 21.84 -6.32 -1.85
N MET A 162 21.17 -5.42 -1.11
CA MET A 162 19.74 -5.07 -1.36
C MET A 162 19.48 -4.47 -2.74
N ILE A 163 20.47 -3.76 -3.27
CA ILE A 163 20.40 -2.92 -4.47
C ILE A 163 20.26 -3.76 -5.72
N SER A 164 20.78 -4.98 -5.64
CA SER A 164 20.79 -5.94 -6.72
C SER A 164 19.36 -6.34 -7.16
N ARG A 165 18.32 -6.03 -6.38
CA ARG A 165 16.91 -6.19 -6.81
C ARG A 165 16.57 -5.44 -8.09
N PHE A 166 17.26 -4.35 -8.39
CA PHE A 166 17.03 -3.57 -9.61
C PHE A 166 18.02 -3.86 -10.73
N ARG A 167 18.81 -4.94 -10.59
CA ARG A 167 19.77 -5.43 -11.60
C ARG A 167 19.48 -6.89 -11.99
N PRO A 168 18.28 -7.23 -12.48
CA PRO A 168 17.96 -8.61 -12.88
C PRO A 168 18.86 -9.08 -14.02
N SER A 169 19.12 -10.40 -14.09
CA SER A 169 20.07 -10.96 -15.06
C SER A 169 19.44 -11.19 -16.44
N GLY A 170 19.93 -10.51 -17.47
CA GLY A 170 19.40 -10.62 -18.82
C GLY A 170 18.08 -9.88 -19.03
N ASP A 171 17.56 -9.92 -20.25
CA ASP A 171 16.52 -8.99 -20.70
C ASP A 171 15.12 -9.34 -20.16
N ILE A 172 14.41 -8.32 -19.67
CA ILE A 172 12.99 -8.40 -19.29
C ILE A 172 12.17 -7.96 -20.49
N ARG A 173 11.37 -8.88 -21.05
CA ARG A 173 10.65 -8.67 -22.30
C ARG A 173 9.44 -7.75 -22.19
N THR A 174 8.83 -7.63 -21.01
CA THR A 174 7.66 -6.79 -20.82
C THR A 174 8.05 -5.38 -20.45
N ASP A 175 7.38 -4.38 -21.03
CA ASP A 175 7.63 -2.98 -20.67
C ASP A 175 7.29 -2.68 -19.21
N ALA A 176 6.24 -3.32 -18.68
CA ALA A 176 5.86 -3.19 -17.28
C ALA A 176 6.60 -4.19 -16.39
N VAL A 177 7.10 -3.69 -15.26
CA VAL A 177 7.64 -4.50 -14.17
C VAL A 177 6.86 -4.19 -12.91
N PHE A 178 6.30 -5.21 -12.27
CA PHE A 178 5.73 -5.12 -10.94
C PHE A 178 6.76 -5.57 -9.92
N SER A 179 7.33 -4.64 -9.16
CA SER A 179 8.28 -4.97 -8.09
C SER A 179 7.55 -5.14 -6.77
N VAL A 180 7.90 -6.21 -6.05
CA VAL A 180 7.25 -6.57 -4.79
C VAL A 180 8.20 -7.27 -3.82
N ASP A 181 8.01 -7.00 -2.53
CA ASP A 181 8.72 -7.68 -1.45
C ASP A 181 8.12 -9.07 -1.17
N ASP A 182 8.93 -9.99 -0.63
CA ASP A 182 8.55 -11.37 -0.30
C ASP A 182 7.67 -11.52 0.95
N ASP A 183 7.09 -10.42 1.43
CA ASP A 183 6.09 -10.39 2.49
C ASP A 183 4.78 -9.70 2.05
N VAL A 184 4.65 -9.24 0.80
CA VAL A 184 3.47 -8.48 0.32
C VAL A 184 2.68 -9.26 -0.73
N ILE A 185 1.38 -9.42 -0.47
CA ILE A 185 0.38 -9.92 -1.42
C ILE A 185 -0.61 -8.82 -1.81
N ILE A 186 -0.69 -8.57 -3.12
CA ILE A 186 -1.74 -7.77 -3.76
C ILE A 186 -2.71 -8.72 -4.49
N PRO A 187 -4.02 -8.71 -4.19
CA PRO A 187 -5.00 -9.55 -4.90
C PRO A 187 -4.97 -9.31 -6.41
N CYS A 188 -5.08 -10.36 -7.22
CA CYS A 188 -5.00 -10.24 -8.67
C CYS A 188 -5.96 -9.18 -9.26
N PRO A 189 -7.24 -9.07 -8.85
CA PRO A 189 -8.12 -8.00 -9.39
C PRO A 189 -7.64 -6.58 -9.08
N THR A 190 -6.97 -6.39 -7.93
CA THR A 190 -6.37 -5.12 -7.53
C THR A 190 -5.09 -4.85 -8.32
N LEU A 191 -4.31 -5.90 -8.59
CA LEU A 191 -3.11 -5.83 -9.39
C LEU A 191 -3.42 -5.53 -10.87
N ASP A 192 -4.46 -6.15 -11.42
CA ASP A 192 -4.95 -5.89 -12.79
C ASP A 192 -5.43 -4.43 -12.95
N PHE A 193 -6.12 -3.90 -11.94
CA PHE A 193 -6.49 -2.48 -11.90
C PHE A 193 -5.24 -1.58 -11.88
N ALA A 194 -4.28 -1.85 -10.99
CA ALA A 194 -3.04 -1.08 -10.92
C ALA A 194 -2.23 -1.14 -12.21
N PHE A 195 -2.23 -2.29 -12.91
CA PHE A 195 -1.61 -2.43 -14.21
C PHE A 195 -2.30 -1.55 -15.26
N THR A 196 -3.63 -1.51 -15.27
CA THR A 196 -4.41 -0.62 -16.15
C THR A 196 -4.09 0.86 -15.88
N VAL A 197 -3.97 1.24 -14.61
CA VAL A 197 -3.54 2.60 -14.23
C VAL A 197 -2.14 2.88 -14.76
N TRP A 198 -1.19 1.95 -14.59
CA TRP A 198 0.17 2.09 -15.13
C TRP A 198 0.17 2.21 -16.66
N GLN A 199 -0.66 1.46 -17.39
CA GLN A 199 -0.76 1.55 -18.84
C GLN A 199 -1.20 2.96 -19.32
N SER A 200 -1.97 3.69 -18.51
CA SER A 200 -2.36 5.08 -18.81
C SER A 200 -1.24 6.09 -18.56
N ALA A 201 -0.24 5.75 -17.74
CA ALA A 201 0.86 6.62 -17.35
C ALA A 201 2.19 5.83 -17.23
N PRO A 202 2.68 5.21 -18.32
CA PRO A 202 3.75 4.20 -18.28
C PRO A 202 5.12 4.78 -17.94
N SER A 203 5.29 6.11 -18.03
CA SER A 203 6.50 6.81 -17.60
C SER A 203 6.60 6.97 -16.08
N THR A 204 5.51 6.83 -15.33
CA THR A 204 5.49 7.11 -13.87
C THR A 204 5.59 5.82 -13.06
N MET A 205 5.91 5.96 -11.78
CA MET A 205 5.74 4.86 -10.82
C MET A 205 4.28 4.82 -10.31
N VAL A 206 3.66 3.64 -10.38
CA VAL A 206 2.27 3.41 -9.95
C VAL A 206 2.25 2.33 -8.88
N GLY A 207 1.72 2.58 -7.69
CA GLY A 207 1.79 1.55 -6.64
C GLY A 207 1.01 1.83 -5.37
N PHE A 208 1.32 1.06 -4.33
CA PHE A 208 0.45 0.93 -3.15
C PHE A 208 1.00 1.55 -1.87
N VAL A 209 2.27 1.97 -1.87
CA VAL A 209 2.98 2.42 -0.65
C VAL A 209 3.41 3.89 -0.79
N PRO A 210 2.50 4.86 -0.57
CA PRO A 210 2.82 6.27 -0.72
C PRO A 210 3.64 6.80 0.45
N ARG A 211 4.59 7.69 0.14
CA ARG A 211 5.47 8.39 1.09
C ARG A 211 5.66 9.84 0.65
N ALA A 212 6.05 10.69 1.59
CA ALA A 212 6.30 12.10 1.32
C ALA A 212 7.72 12.48 1.73
N HIS A 213 8.31 13.43 1.02
CA HIS A 213 9.35 14.28 1.57
C HIS A 213 8.69 15.57 2.06
N LEU A 214 9.05 16.06 3.24
CA LEU A 214 8.55 17.33 3.76
C LEU A 214 9.73 18.20 4.19
N PRO A 215 9.70 19.53 3.97
CA PRO A 215 10.69 20.42 4.55
C PRO A 215 10.71 20.28 6.08
N GLU A 216 11.90 20.14 6.67
CA GLU A 216 12.07 20.04 8.14
C GLU A 216 12.92 21.19 8.68
N ALA A 217 14.05 21.48 8.03
CA ALA A 217 14.96 22.53 8.43
C ALA A 217 15.74 23.07 7.23
N GLU A 218 16.55 24.09 7.47
CA GLU A 218 17.59 24.55 6.56
C GLU A 218 18.91 24.47 7.33
N ILE A 219 19.88 23.73 6.80
CA ILE A 219 21.17 23.50 7.43
C ILE A 219 22.25 24.11 6.53
N ASN A 220 22.95 25.13 7.03
CA ASN A 220 23.98 25.86 6.27
C ASN A 220 23.51 26.39 4.91
N GLY A 221 22.26 26.89 4.82
CA GLY A 221 21.68 27.38 3.57
C GLY A 221 21.15 26.28 2.63
N VAL A 222 21.23 25.01 3.04
CA VAL A 222 20.73 23.87 2.25
C VAL A 222 19.43 23.35 2.87
N PRO A 223 18.34 23.26 2.08
CA PRO A 223 17.09 22.68 2.55
C PRO A 223 17.26 21.22 2.98
N TYR A 224 16.80 20.89 4.18
CA TYR A 224 16.81 19.54 4.73
C TYR A 224 15.38 19.00 4.79
N TYR A 225 15.18 17.82 4.22
CA TYR A 225 13.87 17.18 4.08
C TYR A 225 13.72 15.98 4.99
N LYS A 226 12.57 15.87 5.62
CA LYS A 226 12.16 14.68 6.36
C LYS A 226 11.47 13.69 5.45
N TYR A 227 11.91 12.45 5.50
CA TYR A 227 11.19 11.33 4.92
C TYR A 227 9.99 10.98 5.82
N GLU A 228 8.80 10.91 5.23
CA GLU A 228 7.55 10.77 5.97
C GLU A 228 6.72 9.57 5.55
N GLY A 229 6.18 8.91 6.57
CA GLY A 229 5.42 7.67 6.46
C GLY A 229 3.94 7.87 6.09
N TRP A 230 3.13 6.88 6.45
CA TRP A 230 1.70 6.84 6.16
C TRP A 230 0.90 7.97 6.85
N TRP A 231 1.19 8.26 8.12
CA TRP A 231 0.39 9.22 8.91
C TRP A 231 0.34 10.63 8.29
N PRO A 232 1.48 11.24 7.91
CA PRO A 232 1.45 12.54 7.24
C PRO A 232 0.79 12.52 5.87
N VAL A 233 1.02 11.46 5.08
CA VAL A 233 0.37 11.27 3.77
C VAL A 233 -1.15 11.23 3.93
N TRP A 234 -1.65 10.46 4.89
CA TRP A 234 -3.07 10.36 5.19
C TRP A 234 -3.65 11.69 5.67
N ARG A 235 -2.95 12.39 6.58
CA ARG A 235 -3.43 13.66 7.14
C ARG A 235 -3.46 14.79 6.11
N LYS A 236 -2.43 14.89 5.27
CA LYS A 236 -2.29 15.99 4.31
C LYS A 236 -2.93 15.68 2.95
N GLY A 237 -3.18 14.41 2.64
CA GLY A 237 -3.65 13.99 1.32
C GLY A 237 -2.64 14.20 0.20
N THR A 238 -1.36 14.41 0.52
CA THR A 238 -0.28 14.59 -0.47
C THR A 238 0.88 13.64 -0.21
N TYR A 239 1.50 13.19 -1.28
CA TYR A 239 2.67 12.34 -1.30
C TYR A 239 3.56 12.71 -2.48
N SER A 240 4.81 12.25 -2.48
CA SER A 240 5.78 12.56 -3.53
C SER A 240 6.55 11.33 -4.01
N MET A 241 6.35 10.20 -3.35
CA MET A 241 7.03 8.94 -3.62
C MET A 241 6.02 7.80 -3.50
N ILE A 242 6.26 6.75 -4.29
CA ILE A 242 5.66 5.43 -4.13
C ILE A 242 6.83 4.47 -3.94
N LEU A 243 6.80 3.60 -2.94
CA LEU A 243 7.92 2.68 -2.74
C LEU A 243 7.80 1.46 -3.66
N ALA A 244 8.94 1.03 -4.21
CA ALA A 244 9.06 -0.17 -5.03
C ALA A 244 8.77 -1.49 -4.27
N GLN A 245 8.46 -1.43 -2.97
CA GLN A 245 7.93 -2.55 -2.18
C GLN A 245 6.66 -3.17 -2.77
N ALA A 246 5.84 -2.37 -3.48
CA ALA A 246 4.70 -2.86 -4.24
C ALA A 246 4.31 -1.80 -5.29
N ALA A 247 4.96 -1.83 -6.45
CA ALA A 247 4.75 -0.85 -7.50
C ALA A 247 5.07 -1.36 -8.90
N PHE A 248 4.32 -0.83 -9.87
CA PHE A 248 4.60 -0.89 -11.29
C PHE A 248 5.52 0.26 -11.72
N PHE A 249 6.47 -0.04 -12.58
CA PHE A 249 7.26 0.92 -13.33
C PHE A 249 7.74 0.32 -14.65
N HIS A 250 8.27 1.16 -15.54
CA HIS A 250 8.78 0.70 -16.83
C HIS A 250 10.15 0.01 -16.69
N ARG A 251 10.36 -1.11 -17.39
CA ARG A 251 11.64 -1.85 -17.43
C ARG A 251 12.88 -0.99 -17.69
N LYS A 252 12.76 0.08 -18.48
CA LYS A 252 13.85 1.01 -18.80
C LYS A 252 14.49 1.59 -17.54
N TYR A 253 13.74 1.71 -16.43
CA TYR A 253 14.26 2.23 -15.18
C TYR A 253 15.20 1.25 -14.48
N LEU A 254 15.10 -0.06 -14.75
CA LEU A 254 16.11 -1.04 -14.32
C LEU A 254 17.43 -0.82 -15.06
N ASP A 255 17.34 -0.57 -16.37
CA ASP A 255 18.51 -0.26 -17.20
C ASP A 255 19.16 1.04 -16.74
N MET A 256 18.38 2.10 -16.50
CA MET A 256 18.88 3.37 -15.99
C MET A 256 19.50 3.23 -14.59
N TYR A 257 18.88 2.44 -13.71
CA TYR A 257 19.41 2.17 -12.37
C TYR A 257 20.77 1.46 -12.43
N THR A 258 20.99 0.65 -13.45
CA THR A 258 22.22 -0.12 -13.66
C THR A 258 23.31 0.68 -14.39
N SER A 259 22.93 1.48 -15.38
CA SER A 259 23.85 2.07 -16.37
C SER A 259 24.03 3.58 -16.27
N ILE A 260 23.02 4.31 -15.76
CA ILE A 260 23.02 5.78 -15.69
C ILE A 260 23.25 6.26 -14.26
N MET A 261 22.78 5.51 -13.26
CA MET A 261 22.94 5.89 -11.86
C MET A 261 24.43 6.12 -11.52
N PRO A 262 24.81 7.31 -10.99
CA PRO A 262 26.19 7.59 -10.64
C PRO A 262 26.77 6.54 -9.69
N SER A 263 28.04 6.17 -9.89
CA SER A 263 28.71 5.19 -9.03
C SER A 263 28.72 5.63 -7.56
N THR A 264 28.81 6.94 -7.30
CA THR A 264 28.73 7.52 -5.94
C THR A 264 27.41 7.22 -5.25
N VAL A 265 26.28 7.33 -5.96
CA VAL A 265 24.95 6.96 -5.47
C VAL A 265 24.90 5.45 -5.20
N TYR A 266 25.42 4.65 -6.12
CA TYR A 266 25.46 3.21 -5.99
C TYR A 266 26.26 2.74 -4.76
N ASP A 267 27.47 3.29 -4.58
CA ASP A 267 28.36 3.00 -3.44
C ASP A 267 27.71 3.40 -2.11
N TYR A 268 27.03 4.54 -2.08
CA TYR A 268 26.28 4.98 -0.91
C TYR A 268 25.17 3.99 -0.54
N LEU A 269 24.38 3.57 -1.53
CA LEU A 269 23.30 2.61 -1.30
C LEU A 269 23.85 1.29 -0.77
N ILE A 270 24.98 0.79 -1.30
CA ILE A 270 25.60 -0.49 -0.87
C ILE A 270 25.95 -0.44 0.60
N ARG A 271 26.47 0.71 1.04
CA ARG A 271 26.87 0.96 2.42
C ARG A 271 25.68 1.06 3.36
N GLU A 272 24.63 1.80 3.00
CA GLU A 272 23.51 2.09 3.91
C GLU A 272 22.44 0.99 3.97
N ARG A 273 22.19 0.27 2.86
CA ARG A 273 21.25 -0.86 2.78
C ARG A 273 19.85 -0.57 3.37
N ILE A 274 19.23 0.56 3.05
CA ILE A 274 17.90 0.91 3.60
C ILE A 274 16.94 1.60 2.61
N CYS A 275 17.48 2.25 1.58
CA CYS A 275 16.77 3.28 0.82
C CYS A 275 16.92 3.12 -0.71
N GLU A 276 17.16 1.90 -1.19
CA GLU A 276 17.13 1.58 -2.61
C GLU A 276 15.77 1.87 -3.25
N ASP A 277 14.68 1.70 -2.48
CA ASP A 277 13.32 2.04 -2.89
C ASP A 277 13.11 3.56 -3.07
N VAL A 278 13.71 4.37 -2.19
CA VAL A 278 13.76 5.84 -2.30
C VAL A 278 14.58 6.24 -3.52
N ALA A 279 15.75 5.62 -3.72
CA ALA A 279 16.59 5.89 -4.89
C ALA A 279 15.88 5.57 -6.21
N MET A 280 15.13 4.46 -6.27
CA MET A 280 14.30 4.16 -7.45
C MET A 280 13.20 5.21 -7.67
N SER A 281 12.54 5.67 -6.60
CA SER A 281 11.54 6.74 -6.70
C SER A 281 12.13 8.04 -7.25
N LEU A 282 13.31 8.42 -6.76
CA LEU A 282 14.07 9.60 -7.21
C LEU A 282 14.49 9.46 -8.67
N LEU A 283 15.05 8.31 -9.06
CA LEU A 283 15.47 8.04 -10.43
C LEU A 283 14.30 8.21 -11.41
N ILE A 284 13.14 7.63 -11.10
CA ILE A 284 11.96 7.72 -11.95
C ILE A 284 11.41 9.15 -11.97
N ALA A 285 11.34 9.83 -10.84
CA ALA A 285 10.89 11.22 -10.78
C ALA A 285 11.77 12.13 -11.64
N ASN A 286 13.11 11.97 -11.54
CA ASN A 286 14.08 12.73 -12.32
C ASN A 286 13.98 12.43 -13.82
N ALA A 287 13.86 11.16 -14.20
CA ALA A 287 13.82 10.75 -15.61
C ALA A 287 12.47 11.03 -16.30
N SER A 288 11.36 11.00 -15.55
CA SER A 288 10.01 11.18 -16.10
C SER A 288 9.50 12.61 -16.04
N GLY A 289 10.03 13.45 -15.15
CA GLY A 289 9.48 14.77 -14.90
C GLY A 289 8.02 14.73 -14.42
N SER A 290 7.55 13.59 -13.89
CA SER A 290 6.15 13.35 -13.53
C SER A 290 6.00 12.81 -12.10
N PRO A 291 4.94 13.19 -11.36
CA PRO A 291 4.68 12.64 -10.04
C PRO A 291 4.19 11.18 -10.11
N PRO A 292 4.37 10.38 -9.04
CA PRO A 292 3.91 9.00 -9.00
C PRO A 292 2.39 8.89 -8.76
N ILE A 293 1.78 7.74 -9.07
CA ILE A 293 0.33 7.51 -8.89
C ILE A 293 0.08 6.50 -7.76
N TRP A 294 -0.71 6.90 -6.77
CA TRP A 294 -1.16 6.02 -5.70
C TRP A 294 -2.41 5.25 -6.11
N VAL A 295 -2.36 3.93 -6.00
CA VAL A 295 -3.51 3.04 -6.20
C VAL A 295 -4.11 2.65 -4.84
N LYS A 296 -5.41 2.89 -4.65
CA LYS A 296 -6.18 2.35 -3.53
C LYS A 296 -6.43 0.86 -3.80
N GLY A 297 -6.00 0.02 -2.87
CA GLY A 297 -6.17 -1.42 -2.99
C GLY A 297 -5.95 -2.13 -1.67
N LYS A 298 -6.48 -3.35 -1.54
CA LYS A 298 -6.19 -4.20 -0.39
C LYS A 298 -4.75 -4.73 -0.52
N THR A 299 -3.95 -4.54 0.51
CA THR A 299 -2.58 -5.04 0.60
C THR A 299 -2.46 -5.94 1.82
N TYR A 300 -1.96 -7.16 1.64
CA TYR A 300 -1.77 -8.10 2.74
C TYR A 300 -0.29 -8.29 3.00
N LYS A 301 0.13 -8.17 4.27
CA LYS A 301 1.48 -8.53 4.70
C LYS A 301 1.46 -9.90 5.37
N ILE A 302 2.35 -10.81 4.94
CA ILE A 302 2.42 -12.18 5.44
C ILE A 302 3.75 -12.41 6.14
N GLY A 303 3.68 -12.86 7.40
CA GLY A 303 4.84 -13.13 8.25
C GLY A 303 4.92 -12.22 9.48
N THR A 304 5.84 -12.54 10.39
CA THR A 304 6.15 -11.66 11.52
C THR A 304 6.77 -10.39 10.98
N SER A 305 6.01 -9.31 11.07
CA SER A 305 6.37 -7.94 10.76
C SER A 305 7.83 -7.65 11.12
N GLY A 306 8.73 -7.65 10.13
CA GLY A 306 10.05 -7.04 10.28
C GLY A 306 9.98 -5.51 10.31
N THR A 307 8.95 -4.94 10.96
CA THR A 307 8.67 -3.50 11.02
C THR A 307 8.21 -3.09 12.42
N SER A 308 9.03 -3.41 13.42
CA SER A 308 8.98 -2.79 14.75
C SER A 308 10.33 -2.15 15.11
N ARG A 309 10.89 -1.35 14.19
CA ARG A 309 12.01 -0.40 14.43
C ARG A 309 11.68 0.99 13.87
N LEU A 310 10.41 1.39 13.95
CA LEU A 310 9.88 2.65 13.40
C LEU A 310 10.61 3.89 13.95
N GLU A 311 11.01 3.87 15.22
CA GLU A 311 11.88 4.88 15.81
C GLU A 311 13.33 4.61 15.38
N GLY A 312 13.85 5.42 14.47
CA GLY A 312 15.19 5.30 13.88
C GLY A 312 15.21 4.91 12.41
N GLN A 313 14.24 4.12 11.91
CA GLN A 313 14.16 3.83 10.47
C GLN A 313 13.80 5.09 9.67
N THR A 314 12.90 5.92 10.20
CA THR A 314 12.52 7.20 9.58
C THR A 314 13.72 8.15 9.51
N ASP A 315 14.49 8.30 10.59
CA ASP A 315 15.66 9.19 10.61
C ASP A 315 16.76 8.70 9.66
N ARG A 316 16.99 7.38 9.59
CA ARG A 316 17.90 6.79 8.60
C ARG A 316 17.43 7.05 7.17
N ARG A 317 16.12 6.96 6.90
CA ARG A 317 15.56 7.29 5.58
C ARG A 317 15.62 8.77 5.26
N SER A 318 15.41 9.66 6.24
CA SER A 318 15.60 11.11 6.06
C SER A 318 17.05 11.42 5.71
N ARG A 319 18.02 10.85 6.42
CA ARG A 319 19.44 11.03 6.09
C ARG A 319 19.76 10.53 4.68
N CYS A 320 19.30 9.34 4.32
CA CYS A 320 19.51 8.82 2.98
C CYS A 320 18.85 9.69 1.90
N LEU A 321 17.61 10.14 2.12
CA LEU A 321 16.93 11.04 1.20
C LEU A 321 17.78 12.29 0.94
N ASN A 322 18.25 12.97 1.98
CA ASN A 322 19.05 14.19 1.80
C ASN A 322 20.40 13.93 1.15
N GLU A 323 21.06 12.81 1.46
CA GLU A 323 22.30 12.44 0.76
C GLU A 323 22.03 12.23 -0.74
N LEU A 324 20.97 11.49 -1.10
CA LEU A 324 20.60 11.28 -2.49
C LEU A 324 20.29 12.61 -3.18
N LEU A 325 19.52 13.51 -2.55
CA LEU A 325 19.24 14.83 -3.09
C LEU A 325 20.52 15.66 -3.32
N SER A 326 21.49 15.57 -2.39
CA SER A 326 22.80 16.19 -2.55
C SER A 326 23.57 15.62 -3.73
N LEU A 327 23.57 14.29 -3.91
CA LEU A 327 24.25 13.63 -5.03
C LEU A 327 23.60 13.90 -6.39
N TYR A 328 22.31 14.15 -6.43
CA TYR A 328 21.58 14.54 -7.64
C TYR A 328 21.65 16.05 -7.92
N GLU A 329 22.13 16.86 -6.96
CA GLU A 329 22.17 18.34 -7.02
C GLU A 329 20.81 19.00 -7.31
N THR A 330 19.71 18.28 -7.10
CA THR A 330 18.35 18.73 -7.37
C THR A 330 17.33 17.95 -6.54
N VAL A 331 16.12 18.49 -6.45
CA VAL A 331 14.98 17.83 -5.80
C VAL A 331 13.97 17.41 -6.87
N PRO A 332 14.10 16.20 -7.45
CA PRO A 332 13.23 15.77 -8.54
C PRO A 332 11.85 15.30 -8.05
N LEU A 333 11.65 15.12 -6.74
CA LEU A 333 10.40 14.61 -6.18
C LEU A 333 9.28 15.64 -6.32
N MET A 334 8.21 15.26 -7.02
CA MET A 334 7.03 16.10 -7.20
C MET A 334 5.87 15.65 -6.31
N HIS A 335 5.31 16.58 -5.56
CA HIS A 335 4.10 16.34 -4.78
C HIS A 335 2.88 16.14 -5.67
N THR A 336 1.98 15.27 -5.23
CA THR A 336 0.71 14.97 -5.89
C THR A 336 -0.32 14.55 -4.85
N ASN A 337 -1.59 14.65 -5.25
CA ASN A 337 -2.78 14.21 -4.54
C ASN A 337 -3.60 13.19 -5.36
N VAL A 338 -3.08 12.76 -6.51
CA VAL A 338 -3.76 11.82 -7.41
C VAL A 338 -3.89 10.46 -6.72
N LYS A 339 -5.11 9.92 -6.69
CA LYS A 339 -5.38 8.59 -6.15
C LYS A 339 -6.29 7.84 -7.10
N ALA A 340 -5.76 6.77 -7.70
CA ALA A 340 -6.54 5.87 -8.53
C ALA A 340 -7.34 4.92 -7.65
N VAL A 341 -8.64 4.82 -7.91
CA VAL A 341 -9.55 3.94 -7.18
C VAL A 341 -10.39 3.14 -8.15
N ASP A 342 -10.54 1.84 -7.90
CA ASP A 342 -11.40 0.98 -8.70
C ASP A 342 -12.86 1.30 -8.41
N ALA A 343 -13.53 1.91 -9.39
CA ALA A 343 -14.94 2.29 -9.28
C ALA A 343 -15.88 1.11 -9.00
N ARG A 344 -15.47 -0.13 -9.29
CA ARG A 344 -16.27 -1.33 -8.95
C ARG A 344 -16.28 -1.61 -7.44
N GLN A 345 -15.35 -1.03 -6.69
CA GLN A 345 -15.20 -1.22 -5.25
C GLN A 345 -15.67 0.00 -4.43
N GLU A 346 -15.94 1.13 -5.07
CA GLU A 346 -16.47 2.33 -4.41
C GLU A 346 -17.89 2.59 -4.89
N TRP A 347 -18.81 2.64 -3.94
CA TRP A 347 -20.24 2.75 -4.23
C TRP A 347 -20.70 4.20 -4.45
N PHE A 348 -19.82 5.18 -4.16
CA PHE A 348 -20.11 6.60 -4.29
C PHE A 348 -18.88 7.32 -4.89
N TRP A 349 -19.14 8.15 -5.90
CA TRP A 349 -18.16 9.01 -6.56
C TRP A 349 -17.83 10.25 -5.73
#